data_AF-A0AA37AA30-F1
#
_entry.id   AF-A0AA37AA30-F1
#
_cell.length_a   1.000
_cell.length_b   1.000
_cell.length_c   1.000
_cell.angle_alpha   90.00
_cell.angle_beta   90.00
_cell.angle_gamma   90.00
#
_symmetry.space_group_name_H-M   'P 1'
#
loop_
_entity.id
_entity.type
_entity.pdbx_description
1 polymer ?
#
loop_
_entity_poly.entity_id
_entity_poly.type
_entity_poly.pdbx_seq_one_letter_code
_entity_poly.pdbx_strand_id
1 'polypeptide(L)'
;MEILPPKKRGALTMKRILTILAATLLLTAAMAGTASASSYDSVAEELSAIGVFRGTAGGFELDRAPTRSEAAIMLVRLYGAEDEAKAAYEAGEISMPFTDVSETAAPSVAWLYSQGITNGTSATTFGASSPCSAKMYCAFLLRALGYEDGVDFLYGRHAGLRHAPRPVQSLHAGRRPLPAGRSGCRHLPGPGR
;
A
#
# COMPACT_ATOMS: atom_id res chain seq x y z
N MET A 1 9.55 -84.11 35.57
CA MET A 1 9.45 -82.67 35.87
C MET A 1 10.82 -82.07 35.55
N GLU A 2 11.10 -81.88 34.25
CA GLU A 2 12.36 -81.28 33.79
C GLU A 2 12.16 -79.78 33.54
N ILE A 3 13.10 -79.00 34.06
CA ILE A 3 13.08 -77.54 34.14
C ILE A 3 13.58 -76.99 32.79
N LEU A 4 12.74 -76.21 32.11
CA LEU A 4 13.09 -75.51 30.87
C LEU A 4 14.17 -74.44 31.13
N PRO A 5 15.22 -74.31 30.28
CA PRO A 5 16.23 -73.29 30.45
C PRO A 5 15.73 -71.89 30.06
N PRO A 6 16.30 -70.81 30.64
CA PRO A 6 15.82 -69.45 30.43
C PRO A 6 16.06 -68.96 28.99
N LYS A 7 14.99 -68.44 28.40
CA LYS A 7 14.98 -67.75 27.10
C LYS A 7 16.01 -66.62 27.11
N LYS A 8 17.11 -66.77 26.34
CA LYS A 8 18.07 -65.71 26.03
C LYS A 8 17.28 -64.50 25.53
N ARG A 9 17.13 -63.47 26.36
CA ARG A 9 16.66 -62.15 25.95
C ARG A 9 17.72 -61.64 24.98
N GLY A 10 17.43 -61.79 23.69
CA GLY A 10 18.33 -61.36 22.63
C GLY A 10 18.76 -59.94 22.92
N ALA A 11 20.07 -59.76 23.01
CA ALA A 11 20.69 -58.45 22.83
C ALA A 11 20.20 -57.95 21.48
N LEU A 12 19.06 -57.27 21.48
CA LEU A 12 18.59 -56.48 20.37
C LEU A 12 19.64 -55.39 20.27
N THR A 13 20.63 -55.71 19.44
CA THR A 13 22.00 -55.21 19.50
C THR A 13 21.97 -53.70 19.54
N MET A 14 22.78 -53.08 20.39
CA MET A 14 22.96 -51.63 20.55
C MET A 14 23.01 -50.87 19.20
N LYS A 15 23.47 -51.54 18.14
CA LYS A 15 23.41 -51.11 16.73
C LYS A 15 22.00 -50.84 16.18
N ARG A 16 20.99 -51.66 16.50
CA ARG A 16 19.58 -51.51 16.09
C ARG A 16 18.89 -50.35 16.81
N ILE A 17 19.18 -50.16 18.09
CA ILE A 17 18.66 -49.02 18.87
C ILE A 17 19.30 -47.71 18.38
N LEU A 18 20.61 -47.72 18.11
CA LEU A 18 21.32 -46.56 17.56
C LEU A 18 20.85 -46.20 16.15
N THR A 19 20.54 -47.18 15.30
CA THR A 19 20.00 -46.92 13.95
C THR A 19 18.57 -46.40 14.01
N ILE A 20 17.73 -46.88 14.93
CA ILE A 20 16.39 -46.32 15.14
C ILE A 20 16.47 -44.88 15.65
N LEU A 21 17.35 -44.58 16.61
CA LEU A 21 17.55 -43.20 17.11
C LEU A 21 18.07 -42.26 16.01
N ALA A 22 19.04 -42.71 15.21
CA ALA A 22 19.56 -41.94 14.08
C ALA A 22 18.50 -41.73 12.99
N ALA A 23 17.69 -42.75 12.68
CA ALA A 23 16.59 -42.65 11.73
C ALA A 23 15.48 -41.72 12.23
N THR A 24 15.14 -41.75 13.52
CA THR A 24 14.17 -40.81 14.11
C THR A 24 14.69 -39.38 14.13
N LEU A 25 15.99 -39.17 14.34
CA LEU A 25 16.63 -37.84 14.29
C LEU A 25 16.69 -37.29 12.86
N LEU A 26 16.95 -38.14 11.87
CA LEU A 26 16.89 -37.79 10.45
C LEU A 26 15.46 -37.47 10.00
N LEU A 27 14.47 -38.19 10.52
CA LEU A 27 13.07 -37.96 10.18
C LEU A 27 12.51 -36.69 10.83
N THR A 28 12.93 -36.34 12.05
CA THR A 28 12.57 -35.06 12.67
C THR A 28 13.28 -33.87 12.02
N ALA A 29 14.52 -34.02 11.55
CA ALA A 29 15.20 -32.99 10.76
C ALA A 29 14.53 -32.73 9.40
N ALA A 30 13.94 -33.76 8.78
CA ALA A 30 13.16 -33.60 7.54
C ALA A 30 11.82 -32.86 7.75
N MET A 31 11.33 -32.76 9.00
CA MET A 31 10.14 -32.00 9.41
C MET A 31 10.50 -30.65 10.05
N ALA A 32 11.74 -30.17 9.92
CA ALA A 32 12.04 -28.75 10.07
C ALA A 32 11.50 -28.03 8.83
N GLY A 33 10.16 -27.93 8.77
CA GLY A 33 9.47 -27.14 7.77
C GLY A 33 10.01 -25.72 7.79
N THR A 34 10.19 -25.14 6.60
CA THR A 34 10.49 -23.73 6.45
C THR A 34 9.44 -22.94 7.22
N ALA A 35 9.85 -22.25 8.29
CA ALA A 35 9.06 -21.14 8.79
C ALA A 35 9.00 -20.12 7.65
N SER A 36 7.89 -20.08 6.93
CA SER A 36 7.67 -19.04 5.93
C SER A 36 7.60 -17.71 6.69
N ALA A 37 8.67 -16.92 6.61
CA ALA A 37 8.49 -15.48 6.72
C ALA A 37 7.48 -15.09 5.65
N SER A 38 6.41 -14.38 6.01
CA SER A 38 5.51 -13.82 5.01
C SER A 38 6.30 -12.83 4.15
N SER A 39 6.80 -13.27 2.99
CA SER A 39 7.44 -12.36 2.03
C SER A 39 6.35 -11.56 1.35
N TYR A 40 6.10 -10.37 1.87
CA TYR A 40 5.20 -9.39 1.26
C TYR A 40 5.68 -8.94 -0.14
N ASP A 41 6.89 -9.36 -0.55
CA ASP A 41 7.49 -9.12 -1.86
C ASP A 41 6.57 -9.52 -3.02
N SER A 42 5.89 -10.67 -2.92
CA SER A 42 4.96 -11.13 -3.96
C SER A 42 3.75 -10.19 -4.13
N VAL A 43 3.22 -9.66 -3.03
CA VAL A 43 2.12 -8.68 -3.04
C VAL A 43 2.61 -7.30 -3.51
N ALA A 44 3.83 -6.93 -3.14
CA ALA A 44 4.44 -5.67 -3.59
C ALA A 44 4.75 -5.70 -5.11
N GLU A 45 5.15 -6.84 -5.66
CA GLU A 45 5.31 -7.05 -7.10
C GLU A 45 3.98 -6.87 -7.85
N GLU A 46 2.88 -7.45 -7.35
CA GLU A 46 1.56 -7.26 -7.96
C GLU A 46 1.09 -5.81 -7.91
N LEU A 47 1.26 -5.12 -6.77
CA LEU A 47 0.88 -3.72 -6.63
C LEU A 47 1.81 -2.78 -7.42
N SER A 48 3.06 -3.19 -7.66
CA SER A 48 4.00 -2.53 -8.58
C SER A 48 3.59 -2.70 -10.03
N ALA A 49 3.14 -3.90 -10.41
CA ALA A 49 2.64 -4.18 -11.76
C ALA A 49 1.41 -3.32 -12.11
N ILE A 50 0.59 -2.97 -11.11
CA ILE A 50 -0.57 -2.06 -11.26
C ILE A 50 -0.15 -0.58 -11.12
N GLY A 51 1.15 -0.30 -10.91
CA GLY A 51 1.72 1.04 -10.86
C GLY A 51 1.55 1.78 -9.53
N VAL A 52 1.04 1.12 -8.49
CA VAL A 52 0.75 1.72 -7.18
C VAL A 52 2.05 1.95 -6.38
N PHE A 53 3.01 1.03 -6.48
CA PHE A 53 4.32 1.13 -5.85
C PHE A 53 5.42 1.11 -6.93
N ARG A 54 6.36 2.06 -6.90
CA ARG A 54 7.52 2.02 -7.81
C ARG A 54 8.83 1.59 -7.14
N GLY A 55 8.82 1.39 -5.82
CA GLY A 55 10.02 1.05 -5.05
C GLY A 55 11.15 2.09 -5.18
N THR A 56 12.30 1.78 -4.61
CA THR A 56 13.57 2.49 -4.82
C THR A 56 14.56 1.54 -5.53
N ALA A 57 15.79 2.03 -5.79
CA ALA A 57 16.86 1.18 -6.32
C ALA A 57 17.23 -0.01 -5.41
N GLY A 58 16.80 -0.01 -4.15
CA GLY A 58 17.03 -1.07 -3.16
C GLY A 58 15.84 -2.00 -2.90
N GLY A 59 14.75 -1.92 -3.68
CA GLY A 59 13.53 -2.71 -3.48
C GLY A 59 12.33 -1.86 -3.02
N PHE A 60 11.32 -2.47 -2.39
CA PHE A 60 10.10 -1.76 -1.97
C PHE A 60 10.18 -1.08 -0.61
N GLU A 61 11.25 -1.33 0.16
CA GLU A 61 11.47 -0.77 1.52
C GLU A 61 10.28 -0.96 2.47
N LEU A 62 9.68 -2.16 2.45
CA LEU A 62 8.45 -2.49 3.22
C LEU A 62 8.65 -2.45 4.75
N ASP A 63 9.90 -2.46 5.22
CA ASP A 63 10.25 -2.45 6.64
C ASP A 63 10.17 -1.06 7.29
N ARG A 64 9.88 -0.01 6.51
CA ARG A 64 9.68 1.35 7.02
C ARG A 64 8.31 1.90 6.64
N ALA A 65 7.76 2.75 7.50
CA ALA A 65 6.57 3.51 7.14
C ALA A 65 6.89 4.51 6.02
N PRO A 66 6.06 4.59 4.96
CA PRO A 66 6.23 5.63 3.95
C PRO A 66 6.03 7.00 4.60
N THR A 67 6.65 8.04 4.06
CA THR A 67 6.35 9.43 4.43
C THR A 67 4.95 9.83 3.98
N ARG A 68 4.40 10.92 4.52
CA ARG A 68 3.10 11.46 4.05
C ARG A 68 3.11 11.82 2.57
N SER A 69 4.21 12.33 2.04
CA SER A 69 4.33 12.63 0.60
C SER A 69 4.37 11.36 -0.25
N GLU A 70 5.09 10.32 0.18
CA GLU A 70 5.10 9.03 -0.53
C GLU A 70 3.70 8.40 -0.53
N ALA A 71 3.00 8.44 0.61
CA ALA A 71 1.61 8.01 0.72
C ALA A 71 0.66 8.80 -0.21
N ALA A 72 0.86 10.11 -0.34
CA ALA A 72 0.07 10.95 -1.25
C ALA A 72 0.28 10.53 -2.72
N ILE A 73 1.54 10.35 -3.14
CA ILE A 73 1.88 9.89 -4.49
C ILE A 73 1.26 8.52 -4.77
N MET A 74 1.40 7.59 -3.83
CA MET A 74 0.80 6.25 -3.94
C MET A 74 -0.72 6.31 -4.12
N LEU A 75 -1.40 7.18 -3.37
CA LEU A 75 -2.85 7.31 -3.44
C LEU A 75 -3.31 7.90 -4.77
N VAL A 76 -2.61 8.91 -5.29
CA VAL A 76 -2.93 9.50 -6.61
C VAL A 76 -2.73 8.49 -7.73
N ARG A 77 -1.66 7.68 -7.67
CA ARG A 77 -1.43 6.57 -8.59
C ARG A 77 -2.53 5.50 -8.50
N LEU A 78 -2.89 5.12 -7.28
CA LEU A 78 -3.99 4.18 -7.04
C LEU A 78 -5.32 4.70 -7.59
N TYR A 79 -5.55 6.02 -7.54
CA TYR A 79 -6.73 6.67 -8.11
C TYR A 79 -6.68 6.78 -9.64
N GLY A 80 -5.53 6.52 -10.27
CA GLY A 80 -5.33 6.73 -11.71
C GLY A 80 -5.25 8.21 -12.12
N ALA A 81 -5.00 9.11 -11.17
CA ALA A 81 -5.00 10.56 -11.38
C ALA A 81 -3.58 11.16 -11.53
N GLU A 82 -2.53 10.34 -11.70
CA GLU A 82 -1.13 10.82 -11.76
C GLU A 82 -0.92 11.83 -12.91
N ASP A 83 -1.38 11.50 -14.12
CA ASP A 83 -1.23 12.36 -15.30
C ASP A 83 -2.09 13.63 -15.19
N GLU A 84 -3.33 13.49 -14.69
CA GLU A 84 -4.24 14.62 -14.46
C GLU A 84 -3.67 15.59 -13.43
N ALA A 85 -3.20 15.07 -12.29
CA ALA A 85 -2.59 15.85 -11.23
C ALA A 85 -1.37 16.62 -11.74
N LYS A 86 -0.51 15.96 -12.54
CA LYS A 86 0.65 16.60 -13.13
C LYS A 86 0.26 17.72 -14.10
N ALA A 87 -0.63 17.44 -15.05
CA ALA A 87 -1.06 18.41 -16.04
C ALA A 87 -1.75 19.64 -15.40
N ALA A 88 -2.66 19.41 -14.46
CA ALA A 88 -3.38 20.48 -13.76
C ALA A 88 -2.44 21.34 -12.90
N TYR A 89 -1.43 20.72 -12.27
CA TYR A 89 -0.44 21.44 -11.47
C TYR A 89 0.48 22.29 -12.35
N GLU A 90 0.98 21.73 -13.46
CA GLU A 90 1.81 22.47 -14.43
C GLU A 90 1.04 23.62 -15.10
N ALA A 91 -0.27 23.46 -15.32
CA ALA A 91 -1.15 24.50 -15.82
C ALA A 91 -1.54 25.56 -14.78
N GLY A 92 -1.20 25.35 -13.49
CA GLY A 92 -1.55 26.25 -12.39
C GLY A 92 -3.03 26.22 -11.99
N GLU A 93 -3.78 25.19 -12.41
CA GLU A 93 -5.20 25.03 -12.11
C GLU A 93 -5.45 24.53 -10.67
N ILE A 94 -4.49 23.77 -10.13
CA ILE A 94 -4.48 23.29 -8.76
C ILE A 94 -3.25 23.80 -8.03
N SER A 95 -3.39 24.07 -6.73
CA SER A 95 -2.30 24.47 -5.86
C SER A 95 -2.56 24.01 -4.42
N MET A 96 -1.53 24.07 -3.59
CA MET A 96 -1.62 23.83 -2.15
C MET A 96 -0.90 24.94 -1.38
N PRO A 97 -1.34 25.26 -0.15
CA PRO A 97 -0.70 26.29 0.68
C PRO A 97 0.56 25.79 1.42
N PHE A 98 0.96 24.54 1.21
CA PHE A 98 2.00 23.88 1.99
C PHE A 98 3.40 24.21 1.48
N THR A 99 4.27 24.65 2.38
CA THR A 99 5.64 25.06 2.03
C THR A 99 6.69 23.96 2.21
N ASP A 100 6.32 22.86 2.87
CA ASP A 100 7.21 21.74 3.20
C ASP A 100 7.11 20.56 2.21
N VAL A 101 6.44 20.73 1.07
CA VAL A 101 6.24 19.70 0.04
C VAL A 101 7.28 19.86 -1.07
N SER A 102 7.96 18.77 -1.44
CA SER A 102 8.93 18.78 -2.56
C SER A 102 8.23 18.88 -3.91
N GLU A 103 8.95 19.39 -4.92
CA GLU A 103 8.42 19.51 -6.29
C GLU A 103 7.91 18.18 -6.87
N THR A 104 8.57 17.07 -6.56
CA THR A 104 8.14 15.72 -6.99
C THR A 104 6.77 15.34 -6.43
N ALA A 105 6.50 15.68 -5.16
CA ALA A 105 5.25 15.34 -4.50
C ALA A 105 4.15 16.39 -4.72
N ALA A 106 4.52 17.60 -5.12
CA ALA A 106 3.63 18.75 -5.22
C ALA A 106 2.39 18.50 -6.09
N PRO A 107 2.49 17.91 -7.31
CA PRO A 107 1.29 17.64 -8.11
C PRO A 107 0.31 16.70 -7.39
N SER A 108 0.83 15.65 -6.76
CA SER A 108 0.00 14.67 -6.04
C SER A 108 -0.67 15.28 -4.81
N VAL A 109 0.08 16.07 -4.02
CA VAL A 109 -0.45 16.72 -2.82
C VAL A 109 -1.47 17.80 -3.18
N ALA A 110 -1.20 18.62 -4.21
CA ALA A 110 -2.13 19.63 -4.71
C ALA A 110 -3.45 19.00 -5.18
N TRP A 111 -3.38 17.89 -5.94
CA TRP A 111 -4.57 17.22 -6.43
C TRP A 111 -5.40 16.67 -5.26
N LEU A 112 -4.79 15.91 -4.35
CA LEU A 112 -5.50 15.37 -3.17
C LEU A 112 -6.08 16.47 -2.26
N TYR A 113 -5.39 17.60 -2.13
CA TYR A 113 -5.88 18.76 -1.39
C TYR A 113 -7.11 19.37 -2.08
N SER A 114 -7.07 19.54 -3.40
CA SER A 114 -8.20 20.07 -4.19
C SER A 114 -9.45 19.18 -4.12
N GLN A 115 -9.26 17.87 -3.94
CA GLN A 115 -10.35 16.90 -3.76
C GLN A 115 -10.81 16.77 -2.29
N GLY A 116 -10.18 17.46 -1.34
CA GLY A 116 -10.49 17.34 0.09
C GLY A 116 -10.10 16.00 0.71
N ILE A 117 -9.27 15.20 0.04
CA ILE A 117 -8.84 13.88 0.50
C ILE A 117 -7.75 14.00 1.57
N THR A 118 -6.87 15.01 1.43
CA THR A 118 -5.81 15.29 2.41
C THR A 118 -5.93 16.71 2.97
N ASN A 119 -5.48 16.88 4.20
CA ASN A 119 -5.35 18.17 4.88
C ASN A 119 -3.95 18.29 5.46
N GLY A 120 -3.46 19.52 5.59
CA GLY A 120 -2.21 19.81 6.28
C GLY A 120 -2.28 19.54 7.79
N THR A 121 -1.11 19.47 8.43
CA THR A 121 -0.99 19.51 9.90
C THR A 121 -1.16 20.94 10.44
N SER A 122 -0.99 21.94 9.57
CA SER A 122 -1.30 23.35 9.83
C SER A 122 -1.84 24.00 8.55
N ALA A 123 -2.14 25.30 8.59
CA ALA A 123 -2.55 26.06 7.42
C ALA A 123 -1.50 26.07 6.29
N THR A 124 -0.21 25.96 6.62
CA THR A 124 0.91 26.06 5.68
C THR A 124 1.87 24.88 5.73
N THR A 125 1.56 23.84 6.50
CA THR A 125 2.42 22.67 6.69
C THR A 125 1.64 21.40 6.40
N PHE A 126 2.18 20.54 5.53
CA PHE A 126 1.63 19.23 5.22
C PHE A 126 2.14 18.13 6.15
N GLY A 127 3.35 18.29 6.69
CA GLY A 127 4.10 17.24 7.37
C GLY A 127 4.72 16.26 6.37
N ALA A 128 5.23 16.76 5.24
CA ALA A 128 5.63 15.95 4.08
C ALA A 128 6.60 14.81 4.41
N SER A 129 7.61 15.08 5.25
CA SER A 129 8.62 14.11 5.69
C SER A 129 8.20 13.26 6.89
N SER A 130 7.02 13.53 7.46
CA SER A 130 6.54 12.78 8.62
C SER A 130 6.13 11.36 8.23
N PRO A 131 6.43 10.34 9.05
CA PRO A 131 5.98 8.99 8.82
C PRO A 131 4.46 8.91 8.69
N CYS A 132 3.99 8.17 7.69
CA CYS A 132 2.60 7.88 7.45
C CYS A 132 2.21 6.58 8.16
N SER A 133 1.54 6.70 9.31
CA SER A 133 0.99 5.52 9.99
C SER A 133 -0.09 4.84 9.14
N ALA A 134 -0.24 3.51 9.27
CA ALA A 134 -1.29 2.77 8.58
C ALA A 134 -2.69 3.34 8.86
N LYS A 135 -2.97 3.78 10.10
CA LYS A 135 -4.23 4.44 10.45
C LYS A 135 -4.48 5.71 9.64
N MET A 136 -3.43 6.50 9.41
CA MET A 136 -3.50 7.71 8.61
C MET A 136 -3.73 7.40 7.13
N TYR A 137 -3.04 6.39 6.60
CA TYR A 137 -3.25 5.94 5.23
C TYR A 137 -4.68 5.40 5.00
N CYS A 138 -5.21 4.62 5.94
CA CYS A 138 -6.61 4.17 5.90
C CYS A 138 -7.59 5.34 5.89
N ALA A 139 -7.32 6.42 6.65
CA ALA A 139 -8.16 7.61 6.62
C ALA A 139 -8.16 8.30 5.25
N PHE A 140 -7.00 8.36 4.56
CA PHE A 140 -6.94 8.88 3.20
C PHE A 140 -7.72 8.02 2.21
N LEU A 141 -7.59 6.69 2.31
CA LEU A 141 -8.34 5.74 1.46
C LEU A 141 -9.85 5.89 1.67
N LEU A 142 -10.31 5.98 2.91
CA LEU A 142 -11.72 6.17 3.22
C LEU A 142 -12.26 7.48 2.61
N ARG A 143 -11.52 8.59 2.74
CA ARG A 143 -11.92 9.86 2.11
C ARG A 143 -11.91 9.77 0.58
N ALA A 144 -10.93 9.09 -0.02
CA ALA A 144 -10.90 8.86 -1.47
C ALA A 144 -12.10 8.02 -1.96
N LEU A 145 -12.64 7.15 -1.11
CA LEU A 145 -13.86 6.37 -1.35
C LEU A 145 -15.15 7.14 -1.03
N GLY A 146 -15.05 8.41 -0.59
CA GLY A 146 -16.19 9.28 -0.29
C GLY A 146 -16.72 9.17 1.15
N TYR A 147 -15.98 8.52 2.06
CA TYR A 147 -16.34 8.51 3.47
C TYR A 147 -15.90 9.78 4.19
N GLU A 148 -16.75 10.25 5.09
CA GLU A 148 -16.51 11.46 5.86
C GLU A 148 -15.98 11.16 7.26
N ASP A 149 -14.88 11.82 7.62
CA ASP A 149 -14.31 11.77 8.96
C ASP A 149 -15.20 12.55 9.94
N GLY A 150 -15.45 12.00 11.12
CA GLY A 150 -16.45 12.53 12.06
C GLY A 150 -17.86 11.98 11.85
N VAL A 151 -18.16 11.45 10.66
CA VAL A 151 -19.49 10.96 10.26
C VAL A 151 -19.49 9.45 10.08
N ASP A 152 -18.75 8.97 9.07
CA ASP A 152 -18.70 7.55 8.70
C ASP A 152 -17.58 6.81 9.45
N PHE A 153 -16.46 7.50 9.74
CA PHE A 153 -15.36 6.98 10.56
C PHE A 153 -14.74 8.07 11.43
N LEU A 154 -13.93 7.69 12.43
CA LEU A 154 -13.23 8.64 13.29
C LEU A 154 -11.72 8.51 13.20
N TYR A 155 -11.07 9.58 12.75
CA TYR A 155 -9.64 9.78 12.89
C TYR A 155 -9.32 10.47 14.23
N GLY A 156 -8.25 10.08 14.92
CA GLY A 156 -7.78 10.73 16.16
C GLY A 156 -8.34 10.23 17.52
N ARG A 157 -9.56 9.67 17.62
CA ARG A 157 -10.10 9.10 18.88
C ARG A 157 -10.69 7.71 18.62
N HIS A 158 -10.09 6.66 19.19
CA HIS A 158 -10.49 5.23 19.13
C HIS A 158 -11.13 4.77 17.81
N ALA A 159 -10.38 4.00 17.01
CA ALA A 159 -10.88 3.43 15.76
C ALA A 159 -12.12 2.56 16.04
N GLY A 160 -13.29 3.11 15.76
CA GLY A 160 -14.57 2.44 15.86
C GLY A 160 -15.51 3.07 14.85
N LEU A 161 -15.91 2.28 13.85
CA LEU A 161 -16.94 2.65 12.87
C LEU A 161 -18.25 2.84 13.65
N ARG A 162 -18.73 4.08 13.76
CA ARG A 162 -19.94 4.36 14.55
C ARG A 162 -21.22 4.13 13.76
N HIS A 163 -21.14 4.06 12.43
CA HIS A 163 -22.28 3.79 11.56
C HIS A 163 -21.90 2.92 10.37
N ALA A 164 -22.90 2.21 9.85
CA ALA A 164 -22.74 1.46 8.61
C ALA A 164 -22.38 2.45 7.49
N PRO A 165 -21.31 2.16 6.73
CA PRO A 165 -20.87 3.04 5.65
C PRO A 165 -22.03 3.33 4.68
N ARG A 166 -22.23 4.59 4.31
CA ARG A 166 -23.07 4.91 3.14
C ARG A 166 -22.56 4.11 1.93
N PRO A 167 -23.44 3.62 1.03
CA PRO A 167 -22.99 2.88 -0.14
C PRO A 167 -21.98 3.74 -0.90
N VAL A 168 -20.78 3.17 -1.12
CA VAL A 168 -19.68 3.80 -1.86
C VAL A 168 -20.26 4.29 -3.18
N GLN A 169 -20.35 5.62 -3.35
CA GLN A 169 -20.68 6.16 -4.66
C GLN A 169 -19.56 5.69 -5.58
N SER A 170 -19.93 4.92 -6.61
CA SER A 170 -19.03 4.39 -7.63
C SER A 170 -17.89 5.38 -7.91
N LEU A 171 -16.65 4.89 -7.96
CA LEU A 171 -15.42 5.62 -8.31
C LEU A 171 -15.54 6.46 -9.61
N HIS A 172 -16.65 6.31 -10.36
CA HIS A 172 -17.02 7.10 -11.53
C HIS A 172 -17.62 8.48 -11.21
N ALA A 173 -18.06 8.76 -9.98
CA ALA A 173 -18.76 10.00 -9.64
C ALA A 173 -17.85 11.24 -9.51
N GLY A 174 -16.53 11.06 -9.41
CA GLY A 174 -15.55 12.14 -9.37
C GLY A 174 -15.19 12.72 -10.74
N ARG A 175 -15.61 12.10 -11.85
CA ARG A 175 -15.46 12.68 -13.19
C ARG A 175 -16.44 13.84 -13.35
N ARG A 176 -16.06 15.04 -12.88
CA ARG A 176 -16.67 16.26 -13.43
C ARG A 176 -16.51 16.19 -14.95
N PRO A 177 -17.54 16.49 -15.75
CA PRO A 177 -17.39 16.53 -17.19
C PRO A 177 -16.29 17.54 -17.53
N LEU A 178 -15.28 17.09 -18.27
CA LEU A 178 -14.27 17.95 -18.88
C LEU A 178 -14.99 19.14 -19.54
N PRO A 179 -14.59 20.40 -19.27
CA PRO A 179 -15.13 21.52 -20.04
C PRO A 179 -14.82 21.24 -21.51
N ALA A 180 -15.87 21.08 -22.31
CA ALA A 180 -15.74 20.90 -23.75
C ALA A 180 -14.91 22.06 -24.29
N GLY A 181 -13.66 21.78 -24.64
CA GLY A 181 -12.78 22.73 -25.28
C GLY A 181 -13.51 23.28 -26.50
N ARG A 182 -13.84 24.57 -26.46
CA ARG A 182 -14.34 25.29 -27.63
C ARG A 182 -13.25 25.14 -28.70
N SER A 183 -13.49 24.26 -29.67
CA SER A 183 -12.71 24.17 -30.89
C SER A 183 -12.99 25.43 -31.70
N GLY A 184 -12.33 26.52 -31.30
CA GLY A 184 -12.22 27.73 -32.09
C GLY A 184 -11.22 27.46 -33.19
N CYS A 185 -11.71 26.95 -34.32
CA CYS A 185 -10.98 26.97 -35.58
C CYS A 185 -10.62 28.43 -35.91
N ARG A 186 -9.44 28.89 -35.47
CA ARG A 186 -8.82 30.09 -36.02
C ARG A 186 -8.28 29.73 -37.39
N HIS A 187 -9.03 30.19 -38.39
CA HIS A 187 -8.62 30.29 -39.78
C HIS A 187 -7.27 31.01 -39.87
N LEU A 188 -6.22 30.29 -40.23
CA LEU A 188 -4.93 30.87 -40.60
C LEU A 188 -5.09 31.50 -42.00
N PRO A 189 -4.73 32.78 -42.21
CA PRO A 189 -4.71 33.36 -43.55
C PRO A 189 -3.54 32.76 -44.34
N GLY A 190 -3.83 32.24 -45.54
CA GLY A 190 -2.83 31.68 -46.45
C GLY A 190 -1.84 32.74 -46.95
N PRO A 191 -0.61 32.36 -47.32
CA PRO A 191 0.37 33.31 -47.83
C PRO A 191 -0.02 33.71 -49.25
N GLY A 192 -0.32 35.00 -49.44
CA GLY A 192 -0.42 35.61 -50.75
C GLY A 192 0.96 36.01 -51.26
N ARG A 193 1.42 35.33 -52.31
CA ARG A 193 1.98 35.85 -53.57
C ARG A 193 2.64 34.73 -54.36
#